data_AF-A0A2N3NAQ8-F1
#
_entry.id   AF-A0A2N3NAQ8-F1
#
_cell.length_a   1.000
_cell.length_b   1.000
_cell.length_c   1.000
_cell.angle_alpha   90.00
_cell.angle_beta   90.00
_cell.angle_gamma   90.00
#
_symmetry.space_group_name_H-M   'P 1'
#
loop_
_entity.id
_entity.type
_entity.pdbx_description
1 polymer ?
#
loop_
_entity_poly.entity_id
_entity_poly.type
_entity_poly.pdbx_seq_one_letter_code
_entity_poly.pdbx_strand_id
1 'polypeptide(L)'
;MPPLTPIHIRGKRGGAAKTSTPAPSDRVLYEERKRRRTERSRSRRRSLLERLPPELIVQVFIHSTNYNLVFCNHYLRSLLNNDYCATQLAVKAFGPTWSRYFDSSRRADVADTSSPLDPDDDRWPIYHSQNLLMEQKFFTARMILKAQQIWFDETRPKSGTSVIHCQMCPDPQPGCEEHCRAGAGHVFNAVACFEHDYQAAKRGVRGQVLGWSQLRSRQDVEPGITMKNGYLKAPWSEDDERLAFWLFTSGAHVYHDRDDDGRDSLEIALGQISGPKVNEFFVYGSSDLIDVTTWPLKEAYALYLRCKDMVEVDPGFQALRDLRDRIGNTFEADDPMALRSLRRNAGRDPNNSDLEYDPENDSDVDADFEGDENLEHIRKEVRYQRMLNAVLEEEEDDEEEEDEEDEGLEGYMEDDEDE
;
A
#
# COMPACT_ATOMS: atom_id res chain seq x y z
N MET A 1 -35.72 -22.28 -4.63
CA MET A 1 -34.66 -23.05 -3.92
C MET A 1 -34.66 -24.48 -4.44
N PRO A 2 -33.54 -25.00 -4.96
CA PRO A 2 -33.48 -26.38 -5.40
C PRO A 2 -33.47 -27.34 -4.20
N PRO A 3 -34.09 -28.54 -4.30
CA PRO A 3 -34.22 -29.47 -3.19
C PRO A 3 -32.88 -30.13 -2.88
N LEU A 4 -32.49 -30.10 -1.60
CA LEU A 4 -31.30 -30.78 -1.09
C LEU A 4 -31.44 -32.29 -1.28
N THR A 5 -30.48 -32.89 -1.98
CA THR A 5 -30.42 -34.34 -2.17
C THR A 5 -30.06 -35.05 -0.86
N PRO A 6 -30.72 -36.17 -0.50
CA PRO A 6 -30.43 -36.87 0.75
C PRO A 6 -29.07 -37.56 0.66
N ILE A 7 -28.19 -37.26 1.62
CA ILE A 7 -26.91 -37.96 1.79
C ILE A 7 -27.21 -39.38 2.27
N HIS A 8 -27.06 -40.36 1.38
CA HIS A 8 -27.14 -41.78 1.72
C HIS A 8 -25.93 -42.20 2.56
N ILE A 9 -26.06 -42.09 3.88
CA ILE A 9 -25.11 -42.67 4.83
C ILE A 9 -25.27 -44.19 4.76
N ARG A 10 -24.33 -44.86 4.10
CA ARG A 10 -24.29 -46.32 3.98
C ARG A 10 -24.10 -46.94 5.36
N GLY A 11 -25.19 -47.44 5.93
CA GLY A 11 -25.24 -48.11 7.22
C GLY A 11 -24.17 -49.19 7.35
N LYS A 12 -23.28 -48.98 8.32
CA LYS A 12 -22.24 -49.92 8.76
C LYS A 12 -22.93 -51.10 9.42
N ARG A 13 -23.23 -52.16 8.65
CA ARG A 13 -23.79 -53.41 9.17
C ARG A 13 -22.87 -53.97 10.25
N GLY A 14 -23.39 -54.06 11.47
CA GLY A 14 -22.75 -54.72 12.60
C GLY A 14 -22.58 -56.21 12.32
N GLY A 15 -21.38 -56.60 11.90
CA GLY A 15 -20.93 -57.98 12.00
C GLY A 15 -20.43 -58.22 13.42
N ALA A 16 -21.09 -59.10 14.16
CA ALA A 16 -20.65 -59.56 15.46
C ALA A 16 -19.19 -60.06 15.38
N ALA A 17 -18.29 -59.30 15.99
CA ALA A 17 -16.88 -59.65 16.08
C ALA A 17 -16.76 -60.88 17.00
N LYS A 18 -16.54 -62.05 16.39
CA LYS A 18 -15.97 -63.19 17.11
C LYS A 18 -14.58 -62.78 17.57
N THR A 19 -14.46 -62.55 18.88
CA THR A 19 -13.21 -62.31 19.60
C THR A 19 -12.37 -63.59 19.61
N SER A 20 -11.77 -63.95 18.47
CA SER A 20 -10.59 -64.81 18.48
C SER A 20 -9.39 -63.90 18.68
N THR A 21 -8.86 -63.88 19.90
CA THR A 21 -7.58 -63.22 20.22
C THR A 21 -6.52 -63.82 19.30
N PRO A 22 -5.93 -63.06 18.35
CA PRO A 22 -4.89 -63.59 17.49
C PRO A 22 -3.68 -63.93 18.37
N ALA A 23 -3.09 -65.10 18.13
CA ALA A 23 -1.89 -65.54 18.83
C ALA A 23 -0.79 -64.47 18.70
N PRO A 24 0.07 -64.27 19.72
CA PRO A 24 1.07 -63.19 19.75
C PRO A 24 1.98 -63.13 18.50
N SER A 25 2.20 -64.26 17.82
CA SER A 25 3.06 -64.34 16.63
C SER A 25 2.45 -63.73 15.36
N ASP A 26 1.12 -63.75 15.20
CA ASP A 26 0.47 -63.24 13.98
C ASP A 26 0.33 -61.72 13.97
N ARG A 27 0.34 -61.09 15.15
CA ARG A 27 0.28 -59.63 15.30
C ARG A 27 1.55 -58.96 14.77
N VAL A 28 2.71 -59.58 15.00
CA VAL A 28 4.01 -59.10 14.50
C VAL A 28 4.08 -59.20 12.97
N LEU A 29 3.62 -60.31 12.39
CA LEU A 29 3.60 -60.51 10.93
C LEU A 29 2.59 -59.59 10.23
N TYR A 30 1.46 -59.27 10.87
CA TYR A 30 0.48 -58.32 10.34
C TYR A 30 0.99 -56.88 10.36
N GLU A 31 1.57 -56.43 11.48
CA GLU A 31 2.20 -55.10 11.59
C GLU A 31 3.36 -54.97 10.59
N GLU A 32 4.18 -56.02 10.42
CA GLU A 32 5.26 -56.00 9.43
C GLU A 32 4.75 -56.00 7.99
N ARG A 33 3.69 -56.75 7.65
CA ARG A 33 3.04 -56.66 6.33
C ARG A 33 2.40 -55.30 6.09
N LYS A 34 1.82 -54.67 7.11
CA LYS A 34 1.22 -53.33 7.04
C LYS A 34 2.30 -52.26 6.87
N ARG A 35 3.42 -52.38 7.56
CA ARG A 35 4.61 -51.54 7.39
C ARG A 35 5.23 -51.70 6.00
N ARG A 36 5.40 -52.94 5.53
CA ARG A 36 5.89 -53.20 4.17
C ARG A 36 4.92 -52.74 3.07
N ARG A 37 3.60 -52.79 3.30
CA ARG A 37 2.60 -52.24 2.36
C ARG A 37 2.63 -50.72 2.32
N THR A 38 2.80 -50.06 3.46
CA THR A 38 2.90 -48.59 3.53
C THR A 38 4.23 -48.09 2.95
N GLU A 39 5.34 -48.78 3.19
CA GLU A 39 6.64 -48.50 2.54
C GLU A 39 6.60 -48.73 1.01
N ARG A 40 5.99 -49.84 0.55
CA ARG A 40 5.83 -50.10 -0.91
C ARG A 40 4.84 -49.17 -1.60
N SER A 41 3.84 -48.65 -0.87
CA SER A 41 2.91 -47.65 -1.40
C SER A 41 3.58 -46.27 -1.54
N ARG A 42 4.53 -45.95 -0.66
CA ARG A 42 5.27 -44.68 -0.68
C ARG A 42 6.36 -44.65 -1.76
N SER A 43 7.00 -45.78 -2.06
CA SER A 43 8.07 -45.82 -3.07
C SER A 43 7.59 -45.86 -4.52
N ARG A 44 6.33 -46.23 -4.79
CA ARG A 44 5.83 -46.46 -6.16
C ARG A 44 5.10 -45.29 -6.83
N ARG A 45 4.91 -44.15 -6.17
CA ARG A 45 4.09 -43.05 -6.71
C ARG A 45 4.79 -41.70 -6.82
N ARG A 46 6.12 -41.68 -6.88
CA ARG A 46 6.81 -40.42 -7.24
C ARG A 46 6.53 -40.09 -8.70
N SER A 47 5.99 -38.90 -8.93
CA SER A 47 5.82 -38.32 -10.27
C SER A 47 7.15 -38.24 -11.00
N LEU A 48 7.14 -38.10 -12.33
CA LEU A 48 8.38 -37.93 -13.11
C LEU A 48 9.17 -36.70 -12.62
N LEU A 49 8.46 -35.62 -12.25
CA LEU A 49 9.05 -34.41 -11.69
C LEU A 49 9.79 -34.68 -10.37
N GLU A 50 9.21 -35.49 -9.48
CA GLU A 50 9.83 -35.88 -8.19
C GLU A 50 11.04 -36.82 -8.32
N ARG A 51 11.29 -37.37 -9.51
CA ARG A 51 12.47 -38.19 -9.79
C ARG A 51 13.63 -37.38 -10.32
N LEU A 52 13.41 -36.12 -10.70
CA LEU A 52 14.47 -35.24 -11.13
C LEU A 52 15.36 -34.84 -9.95
N PRO A 53 16.65 -34.56 -10.20
CA PRO A 53 17.50 -33.89 -9.23
C PRO A 53 16.85 -32.58 -8.74
N PRO A 54 16.98 -32.25 -7.44
CA PRO A 54 16.38 -31.05 -6.87
C PRO A 54 16.71 -29.76 -7.64
N GLU A 55 17.92 -29.65 -8.17
CA GLU A 55 18.41 -28.51 -8.93
C GLU A 55 17.60 -28.31 -10.22
N LEU A 56 17.29 -29.41 -10.92
CA LEU A 56 16.47 -29.38 -12.13
C LEU A 56 15.00 -29.03 -11.81
N ILE A 57 14.48 -29.49 -10.66
CA ILE A 57 13.13 -29.12 -10.22
C ILE A 57 13.05 -27.61 -9.96
N VAL A 58 14.06 -27.04 -9.29
CA VAL A 58 14.15 -25.59 -9.02
C VAL A 58 14.26 -24.81 -10.33
N GLN A 59 15.08 -25.24 -11.28
CA GLN A 59 15.18 -24.60 -12.59
C GLN A 59 13.85 -24.65 -13.35
N VAL A 60 13.19 -25.81 -13.42
CA VAL A 60 11.87 -25.94 -14.05
C VAL A 60 10.85 -25.01 -13.39
N PHE A 61 10.87 -24.90 -12.07
CA PHE A 61 10.01 -24.00 -11.32
C PHE A 61 10.24 -22.53 -11.68
N ILE A 62 11.50 -22.06 -11.63
CA ILE A 62 11.86 -20.68 -11.97
C ILE A 62 11.57 -20.39 -13.45
N HIS A 63 11.86 -21.32 -14.36
CA HIS A 63 11.61 -21.13 -15.80
C HIS A 63 10.13 -21.11 -16.15
N SER A 64 9.32 -21.98 -15.55
CA SER A 64 7.88 -22.05 -15.82
C SER A 64 7.06 -20.98 -15.12
N THR A 65 7.60 -20.31 -14.09
CA THR A 65 6.89 -19.33 -13.24
C THR A 65 5.53 -19.87 -12.73
N ASN A 66 5.40 -21.19 -12.60
CA ASN A 66 4.14 -21.83 -12.23
C ASN A 66 4.09 -22.03 -10.71
N TYR A 67 3.54 -21.05 -10.01
CA TYR A 67 3.39 -21.05 -8.55
C TYR A 67 2.59 -22.27 -8.03
N ASN A 68 1.75 -22.88 -8.87
CA ASN A 68 0.97 -24.07 -8.48
C ASN A 68 1.83 -25.30 -8.17
N LEU A 69 3.08 -25.35 -8.65
CA LEU A 69 4.00 -26.46 -8.35
C LEU A 69 4.29 -26.60 -6.85
N VAL A 70 4.22 -25.50 -6.09
CA VAL A 70 4.37 -25.47 -4.63
C VAL A 70 3.17 -26.14 -3.93
N PHE A 71 2.04 -26.27 -4.61
CA PHE A 71 0.81 -26.87 -4.05
C PHE A 71 0.60 -28.34 -4.47
N CYS A 72 1.31 -28.84 -5.48
CA CYS A 72 1.11 -30.19 -5.99
C CYS A 72 1.48 -31.31 -4.99
N ASN A 73 2.54 -31.14 -4.20
CA ASN A 73 3.01 -32.13 -3.22
C ASN A 73 3.80 -31.46 -2.09
N HIS A 74 3.76 -32.01 -0.88
CA HIS A 74 4.55 -31.57 0.27
C HIS A 74 6.06 -31.56 -0.02
N TYR A 75 6.59 -32.54 -0.75
CA TYR A 75 8.01 -32.56 -1.12
C TYR A 75 8.40 -31.34 -1.97
N LEU A 76 7.62 -31.07 -3.02
CA LEU A 76 7.83 -29.90 -3.89
C LEU A 76 7.63 -28.61 -3.11
N ARG A 77 6.62 -28.54 -2.23
CA ARG A 77 6.44 -27.40 -1.34
C ARG A 77 7.69 -27.12 -0.51
N SER A 78 8.23 -28.12 0.18
CA SER A 78 9.43 -27.94 1.02
C SER A 78 10.67 -27.57 0.22
N LEU A 79 10.79 -28.07 -1.02
CA LEU A 79 11.93 -27.80 -1.88
C LEU A 79 11.87 -26.41 -2.51
N LEU A 80 10.67 -26.02 -2.99
CA LEU A 80 10.46 -24.79 -3.75
C LEU A 80 10.15 -23.58 -2.87
N ASN A 81 9.63 -23.78 -1.66
CA ASN A 81 9.44 -22.73 -0.67
C ASN A 81 10.75 -22.41 0.07
N ASN A 82 11.77 -22.07 -0.70
CA ASN A 82 13.08 -21.62 -0.24
C ASN A 82 13.26 -20.17 -0.69
N ASP A 83 13.86 -19.35 0.17
CA ASP A 83 14.29 -17.97 -0.12
C ASP A 83 15.00 -17.85 -1.47
N TYR A 84 15.85 -18.81 -1.85
CA TYR A 84 16.51 -18.80 -3.16
C TYR A 84 15.51 -18.76 -4.31
N CYS A 85 14.52 -19.67 -4.32
CA CYS A 85 13.51 -19.75 -5.37
C CYS A 85 12.63 -18.50 -5.40
N ALA A 86 12.19 -18.02 -4.24
CA ALA A 86 11.37 -16.81 -4.13
C ALA A 86 12.12 -15.58 -4.68
N THR A 87 13.39 -15.43 -4.31
CA THR A 87 14.24 -14.31 -4.76
C THR A 87 14.49 -14.38 -6.27
N GLN A 88 14.78 -15.56 -6.81
CA GLN A 88 15.00 -15.75 -8.26
C GLN A 88 13.71 -15.53 -9.08
N LEU A 89 12.55 -15.92 -8.55
CA LEU A 89 11.26 -15.59 -9.17
C LEU A 89 11.02 -14.08 -9.17
N ALA A 90 11.38 -13.37 -8.10
CA ALA A 90 11.30 -11.92 -8.04
C ALA A 90 12.26 -11.22 -9.01
N VAL A 91 13.54 -11.64 -9.08
CA VAL A 91 14.49 -11.16 -10.08
C VAL A 91 13.93 -11.35 -11.49
N LYS A 92 13.33 -12.51 -11.77
CA LYS A 92 12.75 -12.80 -13.08
C LYS A 92 11.51 -11.97 -13.39
N ALA A 93 10.64 -11.72 -12.40
CA ALA A 93 9.39 -10.98 -12.59
C ALA A 93 9.62 -9.45 -12.68
N PHE A 94 10.50 -8.90 -11.84
CA PHE A 94 10.74 -7.46 -11.73
C PHE A 94 11.98 -6.98 -12.51
N GLY A 95 12.94 -7.87 -12.78
CA GLY A 95 14.17 -7.53 -13.50
C GLY A 95 13.97 -6.84 -14.85
N PRO A 96 12.98 -7.22 -15.69
CA PRO A 96 12.68 -6.48 -16.91
C PRO A 96 12.26 -5.02 -16.67
N THR A 97 11.42 -4.76 -15.67
CA THR A 97 11.00 -3.41 -15.26
C THR A 97 12.19 -2.63 -14.71
N TRP A 98 12.96 -3.20 -13.79
CA TRP A 98 14.17 -2.56 -13.28
C TRP A 98 15.17 -2.24 -14.40
N SER A 99 15.38 -3.15 -15.36
CA SER A 99 16.26 -2.89 -16.51
C SER A 99 15.80 -1.70 -17.35
N ARG A 100 14.49 -1.45 -17.42
CA ARG A 100 13.91 -0.33 -18.18
C ARG A 100 14.03 1.00 -17.44
N TYR A 101 13.76 1.01 -16.14
CA TYR A 101 13.59 2.25 -15.39
C TYR A 101 14.78 2.63 -14.50
N PHE A 102 15.61 1.67 -14.09
CA PHE A 102 16.69 1.91 -13.13
C PHE A 102 17.93 2.58 -13.75
N ASP A 103 18.19 2.39 -15.05
CA ASP A 103 19.32 3.03 -15.79
C ASP A 103 18.89 4.31 -16.53
N SER A 104 17.62 4.67 -16.44
CA SER A 104 17.06 5.81 -17.17
C SER A 104 17.47 7.12 -16.49
N SER A 105 18.62 7.66 -16.91
CA SER A 105 18.96 9.10 -16.81
C SER A 105 17.85 10.03 -17.36
N ARG A 106 16.86 9.45 -18.05
CA ARG A 106 15.62 10.06 -18.49
C ARG A 106 14.66 10.23 -17.31
N ARG A 107 14.83 11.31 -16.57
CA ARG A 107 13.81 11.93 -15.70
C ARG A 107 12.49 12.30 -16.40
N ALA A 108 12.33 11.98 -17.69
CA ALA A 108 11.38 12.69 -18.54
C ALA A 108 9.96 12.11 -18.57
N ASP A 109 9.76 10.81 -18.40
CA ASP A 109 8.39 10.25 -18.44
C ASP A 109 8.31 9.07 -17.47
N VAL A 110 7.95 9.34 -16.20
CA VAL A 110 7.29 8.31 -15.41
C VAL A 110 6.07 7.93 -16.24
N ALA A 111 6.05 6.68 -16.74
CA ALA A 111 4.98 6.23 -17.62
C ALA A 111 3.65 6.56 -16.96
N ASP A 112 2.65 7.01 -17.73
CA ASP A 112 1.32 7.22 -17.18
C ASP A 112 0.84 5.92 -16.54
N THR A 113 0.93 5.91 -15.21
CA THR A 113 0.77 4.71 -14.40
C THR A 113 -0.71 4.28 -14.42
N SER A 114 -1.61 5.22 -14.76
CA SER A 114 -3.06 5.06 -14.66
C SER A 114 -3.71 4.38 -15.87
N SER A 115 -2.98 4.12 -16.95
CA SER A 115 -3.56 3.50 -18.15
C SER A 115 -3.50 1.98 -18.06
N PRO A 116 -4.64 1.27 -18.13
CA PRO A 116 -4.66 -0.20 -18.14
C PRO A 116 -3.81 -0.72 -19.28
N LEU A 117 -2.92 -1.67 -18.99
CA LEU A 117 -2.15 -2.34 -20.04
C LEU A 117 -3.09 -3.19 -20.90
N ASP A 118 -3.06 -2.94 -22.20
CA ASP A 118 -3.71 -3.80 -23.20
C ASP A 118 -3.09 -5.20 -23.13
N PRO A 119 -3.87 -6.30 -23.13
CA PRO A 119 -3.32 -7.66 -23.23
C PRO A 119 -2.42 -7.90 -24.44
N ASP A 120 -2.57 -7.11 -25.50
CA ASP A 120 -1.71 -7.15 -26.70
C ASP A 120 -0.43 -6.32 -26.54
N ASP A 121 -0.26 -5.59 -25.43
CA ASP A 121 0.97 -4.86 -25.07
C ASP A 121 2.09 -5.86 -24.74
N ASP A 122 3.30 -5.63 -25.27
CA ASP A 122 4.45 -6.49 -25.07
C ASP A 122 4.90 -6.54 -23.59
N ARG A 123 4.40 -5.61 -22.76
CA ARG A 123 4.60 -5.53 -21.32
C ARG A 123 3.61 -6.41 -20.53
N TRP A 124 2.53 -6.91 -21.14
CA TRP A 124 1.54 -7.75 -20.47
C TRP A 124 2.15 -8.95 -19.73
N PRO A 125 3.12 -9.71 -20.29
CA PRO A 125 3.75 -10.81 -19.57
C PRO A 125 4.52 -10.37 -18.32
N ILE A 126 5.12 -9.18 -18.33
CA ILE A 126 5.87 -8.61 -17.20
C ILE A 126 4.89 -8.24 -16.09
N TYR A 127 3.86 -7.45 -16.43
CA TYR A 127 2.78 -7.07 -15.53
C TYR A 127 2.11 -8.30 -14.90
N HIS A 128 1.73 -9.29 -15.71
CA HIS A 128 1.10 -10.51 -15.23
C HIS A 128 2.00 -11.31 -14.28
N SER A 129 3.30 -11.39 -14.58
CA SER A 129 4.27 -12.09 -13.73
C SER A 129 4.43 -11.43 -12.36
N GLN A 130 4.54 -10.10 -12.33
CA GLN A 130 4.63 -9.32 -11.09
C GLN A 130 3.35 -9.46 -10.25
N ASN A 131 2.18 -9.32 -10.88
CA ASN A 131 0.91 -9.49 -10.19
C ASN A 131 0.79 -10.86 -9.55
N LEU A 132 1.05 -11.95 -10.30
CA LEU A 132 1.01 -13.31 -9.77
C LEU A 132 1.97 -13.53 -8.59
N LEU A 133 3.18 -12.94 -8.68
CA LEU A 133 4.17 -13.03 -7.61
C LEU A 133 3.72 -12.29 -6.35
N MET A 134 3.11 -11.11 -6.52
CA MET A 134 2.54 -10.32 -5.42
C MET A 134 1.35 -10.98 -4.73
N GLU A 135 0.70 -11.98 -5.33
CA GLU A 135 -0.34 -12.76 -4.64
C GLU A 135 0.24 -13.84 -3.72
N GLN A 136 1.54 -14.12 -3.82
CA GLN A 136 2.16 -15.19 -3.06
C GLN A 136 2.44 -14.75 -1.63
N LYS A 137 2.15 -15.63 -0.66
CA LYS A 137 2.35 -15.35 0.78
C LYS A 137 3.80 -15.09 1.20
N PHE A 138 4.76 -15.48 0.38
CA PHE A 138 6.18 -15.25 0.65
C PHE A 138 6.68 -13.91 0.08
N PHE A 139 5.82 -13.18 -0.64
CA PHE A 139 6.14 -11.85 -1.14
C PHE A 139 6.22 -10.87 0.05
N THR A 140 7.43 -10.41 0.33
CA THR A 140 7.74 -9.55 1.48
C THR A 140 8.73 -8.47 1.05
N ALA A 141 8.77 -7.34 1.77
CA ALA A 141 9.74 -6.27 1.51
C ALA A 141 11.19 -6.80 1.52
N ARG A 142 11.53 -7.62 2.52
CA ARG A 142 12.85 -8.24 2.62
C ARG A 142 13.21 -9.07 1.38
N MET A 143 12.26 -9.86 0.87
CA MET A 143 12.48 -10.71 -0.29
C MET A 143 12.71 -9.86 -1.54
N ILE A 144 11.88 -8.84 -1.79
CA ILE A 144 11.99 -8.03 -3.00
C ILE A 144 13.25 -7.15 -3.00
N LEU A 145 13.65 -6.60 -1.84
CA LEU A 145 14.90 -5.84 -1.71
C LEU A 145 16.14 -6.72 -1.94
N LYS A 146 16.11 -7.97 -1.46
CA LYS A 146 17.17 -8.95 -1.74
C LYS A 146 17.22 -9.30 -3.23
N ALA A 147 16.07 -9.46 -3.86
CA ALA A 147 15.97 -9.70 -5.30
C ALA A 147 16.52 -8.51 -6.11
N GLN A 148 16.16 -7.28 -5.71
CA GLN A 148 16.65 -6.06 -6.35
C GLN A 148 18.18 -5.95 -6.24
N GLN A 149 18.75 -6.29 -5.09
CA GLN A 149 20.21 -6.35 -4.93
C GLN A 149 20.87 -7.37 -5.85
N ILE A 150 20.36 -8.61 -5.88
CA ILE A 150 20.90 -9.67 -6.74
C ILE A 150 20.79 -9.30 -8.21
N TRP A 151 19.64 -8.79 -8.63
CA TRP A 151 19.45 -8.30 -9.99
C TRP A 151 20.47 -7.19 -10.31
N PHE A 152 20.65 -6.23 -9.41
CA PHE A 152 21.62 -5.15 -9.60
C PHE A 152 23.05 -5.68 -9.74
N ASP A 153 23.45 -6.62 -8.87
CA ASP A 153 24.78 -7.22 -8.87
C ASP A 153 25.05 -8.08 -10.12
N GLU A 154 24.02 -8.77 -10.64
CA GLU A 154 24.12 -9.65 -11.83
C GLU A 154 24.04 -8.89 -13.15
N THR A 155 23.17 -7.89 -13.26
CA THR A 155 22.89 -7.19 -14.52
C THR A 155 23.85 -6.06 -14.81
N ARG A 156 24.49 -5.48 -13.80
CA ARG A 156 25.38 -4.35 -14.01
C ARG A 156 26.71 -4.80 -14.63
N PRO A 157 27.02 -4.39 -15.88
CA PRO A 157 28.36 -4.50 -16.40
C PRO A 157 29.26 -3.51 -15.67
N LYS A 158 30.57 -3.72 -15.72
CA LYS A 158 31.64 -2.82 -15.23
C LYS A 158 31.61 -1.39 -15.83
N SER A 159 30.55 -1.00 -16.53
CA SER A 159 30.27 0.35 -17.01
C SER A 159 29.86 1.21 -15.82
N GLY A 160 30.71 2.14 -15.40
CA GLY A 160 30.52 3.01 -14.24
C GLY A 160 29.37 4.03 -14.34
N THR A 161 28.20 3.66 -14.88
CA THR A 161 26.99 4.49 -14.88
C THR A 161 26.53 4.74 -13.45
N SER A 162 26.45 6.01 -13.04
CA SER A 162 25.92 6.41 -11.74
C SER A 162 24.42 6.18 -11.68
N VAL A 163 23.95 5.42 -10.71
CA VAL A 163 22.51 5.28 -10.44
C VAL A 163 22.10 6.32 -9.40
N ILE A 164 21.13 7.14 -9.75
CA ILE A 164 20.46 8.05 -8.82
C ILE A 164 19.50 7.20 -7.99
N HIS A 165 20.02 6.62 -6.91
CA HIS A 165 19.25 5.72 -6.06
C HIS A 165 18.80 6.37 -4.76
N CYS A 166 19.23 7.59 -4.44
CA CYS A 166 18.74 8.35 -3.30
C CYS A 166 18.13 9.65 -3.84
N GLN A 167 16.83 9.62 -4.15
CA GLN A 167 16.07 10.85 -4.42
C GLN A 167 15.50 11.44 -3.12
N MET A 168 15.65 10.69 -2.02
CA MET A 168 15.02 10.92 -0.73
C MET A 168 15.85 11.76 0.27
N CYS A 169 16.97 12.36 -0.16
CA CYS A 169 17.71 13.31 0.68
C CYS A 169 17.61 14.75 0.13
N PRO A 170 16.71 15.59 0.68
CA PRO A 170 16.50 16.96 0.20
C PRO A 170 17.63 17.92 0.63
N ASP A 171 18.41 17.53 1.65
CA ASP A 171 19.60 18.26 2.09
C ASP A 171 20.75 17.31 2.42
N PRO A 172 22.01 17.71 2.16
CA PRO A 172 23.18 16.99 2.61
C PRO A 172 23.32 17.13 4.13
N GLN A 173 22.46 16.47 4.90
CA GLN A 173 22.78 16.23 6.31
C GLN A 173 24.10 15.43 6.36
N PRO A 174 25.01 15.74 7.31
CA PRO A 174 26.23 14.97 7.50
C PRO A 174 25.87 13.50 7.79
N GLY A 175 26.10 12.62 6.81
CA GLY A 175 25.67 11.22 6.79
C GLY A 175 24.89 10.82 5.52
N CYS A 176 24.09 11.73 4.96
CA CYS A 176 23.41 11.52 3.68
C CYS A 176 24.35 11.68 2.48
N GLU A 177 25.41 12.47 2.64
CA GLU A 177 26.40 12.73 1.59
C GLU A 177 27.05 11.43 1.08
N GLU A 178 27.36 10.47 1.96
CA GLU A 178 27.94 9.18 1.53
C GLU A 178 26.93 8.30 0.76
N HIS A 179 25.64 8.40 1.09
CA HIS A 179 24.59 7.64 0.44
C HIS A 179 24.21 8.23 -0.93
N CYS A 180 24.10 9.56 -1.01
CA CYS A 180 23.52 10.25 -2.18
C CYS A 180 24.58 10.89 -3.12
N ARG A 181 25.84 11.18 -2.69
CA ARG A 181 26.95 11.60 -3.59
C ARG A 181 27.55 10.44 -4.41
N ALA A 182 26.91 9.28 -4.44
CA ALA A 182 27.33 8.07 -5.13
C ALA A 182 27.31 8.15 -6.67
N GLY A 183 27.83 9.24 -7.24
CA GLY A 183 28.24 9.33 -8.63
C GLY A 183 29.54 8.57 -8.83
N ALA A 184 29.50 7.53 -9.68
CA ALA A 184 30.64 6.76 -10.18
C ALA A 184 31.54 6.11 -9.10
N GLY A 185 31.11 4.98 -8.52
CA GLY A 185 32.01 4.08 -7.79
C GLY A 185 31.44 3.42 -6.54
N HIS A 186 30.28 3.86 -6.03
CA HIS A 186 29.70 3.31 -4.81
C HIS A 186 28.88 2.03 -5.07
N VAL A 187 28.92 1.14 -4.08
CA VAL A 187 28.17 -0.12 -4.00
C VAL A 187 26.72 0.22 -3.66
N PHE A 188 25.80 -0.02 -4.60
CA PHE A 188 24.36 0.06 -4.33
C PHE A 188 23.99 -1.00 -3.29
N ASN A 189 23.21 -0.59 -2.28
CA ASN A 189 22.70 -1.49 -1.25
C ASN A 189 21.19 -1.27 -1.11
N ALA A 190 20.38 -2.08 -1.80
CA ALA A 190 18.92 -1.94 -1.85
C ALA A 190 18.28 -1.82 -0.46
N VAL A 191 18.77 -2.61 0.51
CA VAL A 191 18.24 -2.62 1.88
C VAL A 191 18.58 -1.32 2.61
N ALA A 192 19.82 -0.84 2.52
CA ALA A 192 20.21 0.40 3.18
C ALA A 192 19.50 1.62 2.57
N CYS A 193 19.32 1.64 1.25
CA CYS A 193 18.55 2.69 0.56
C CYS A 193 17.10 2.70 1.04
N PHE A 194 16.48 1.52 1.03
CA PHE A 194 15.10 1.38 1.47
C PHE A 194 14.92 1.80 2.92
N GLU A 195 15.79 1.34 3.84
CA GLU A 195 15.67 1.64 5.25
C GLU A 195 15.84 3.13 5.51
N HIS A 196 16.78 3.78 4.83
CA HIS A 196 16.96 5.22 4.91
C HIS A 196 15.67 5.96 4.51
N ASP A 197 15.09 5.61 3.35
CA ASP A 197 13.88 6.25 2.84
C ASP A 197 12.66 5.98 3.73
N TYR A 198 12.54 4.74 4.21
CA TYR A 198 11.47 4.30 5.11
C TYR A 198 11.53 5.08 6.42
N GLN A 199 12.71 5.19 7.05
CA GLN A 199 12.88 5.95 8.30
C GLN A 199 12.67 7.45 8.11
N ALA A 200 13.12 8.01 6.98
CA ALA A 200 12.88 9.42 6.65
C ALA A 200 11.38 9.72 6.53
N ALA A 201 10.63 8.81 5.89
CA ALA A 201 9.18 8.92 5.77
C ALA A 201 8.46 8.73 7.12
N LYS A 202 8.89 7.81 8.01
CA LYS A 202 8.33 7.70 9.38
C LYS A 202 8.48 8.99 10.19
N ARG A 203 9.60 9.70 10.01
CA ARG A 203 9.86 10.96 10.72
C ARG A 203 9.08 12.15 10.14
N GLY A 204 8.31 11.98 9.07
CA GLY A 204 7.57 13.07 8.43
C GLY A 204 8.44 14.13 7.71
N VAL A 205 9.75 13.90 7.57
CA VAL A 205 10.75 14.90 7.13
C VAL A 205 10.52 15.41 5.70
N ARG A 206 9.63 14.79 4.92
CA ARG A 206 9.45 15.10 3.48
C ARG A 206 8.09 15.59 3.04
N GLY A 207 7.06 15.48 3.88
CA GLY A 207 5.76 16.06 3.56
C GLY A 207 5.84 17.57 3.30
N GLN A 208 6.77 18.25 3.99
CA GLN A 208 6.94 19.70 3.92
C GLN A 208 7.70 20.22 2.69
N VAL A 209 8.57 19.43 2.04
CA VAL A 209 9.53 19.99 1.05
C VAL A 209 9.24 19.61 -0.39
N LEU A 210 8.75 18.40 -0.67
CA LEU A 210 8.64 17.90 -2.06
C LEU A 210 7.24 17.41 -2.46
N GLY A 211 6.27 17.34 -1.53
CA GLY A 211 4.97 16.75 -1.82
C GLY A 211 5.06 15.24 -2.12
N TRP A 212 4.01 14.49 -1.76
CA TRP A 212 4.04 13.02 -1.82
C TRP A 212 3.98 12.44 -3.23
N SER A 213 3.42 13.19 -4.18
CA SER A 213 3.48 12.86 -5.61
C SER A 213 4.92 12.72 -6.12
N GLN A 214 5.88 13.43 -5.52
CA GLN A 214 7.30 13.31 -5.85
C GLN A 214 8.00 12.12 -5.17
N LEU A 215 7.35 11.42 -4.23
CA LEU A 215 7.87 10.15 -3.69
C LEU A 215 7.70 8.97 -4.66
N ARG A 216 6.81 9.08 -5.66
CA ARG A 216 6.66 8.08 -6.74
C ARG A 216 7.75 8.20 -7.81
N SER A 217 8.97 8.42 -7.38
CA SER A 217 10.05 8.74 -8.30
C SER A 217 10.87 7.52 -8.74
N ARG A 218 10.57 6.34 -8.17
CA ARG A 218 11.05 5.04 -8.64
C ARG A 218 9.93 4.28 -9.33
N GLN A 219 10.22 3.79 -10.53
CA GLN A 219 9.35 2.85 -11.24
C GLN A 219 9.96 1.45 -11.09
N ASP A 220 9.74 0.86 -9.91
CA ASP A 220 10.25 -0.48 -9.56
C ASP A 220 9.21 -1.59 -9.83
N VAL A 221 7.95 -1.22 -10.08
CA VAL A 221 6.89 -2.11 -10.59
C VAL A 221 6.41 -1.68 -11.97
N GLU A 222 5.77 -2.56 -12.73
CA GLU A 222 5.21 -2.21 -14.05
C GLU A 222 4.00 -1.27 -13.89
N PRO A 223 3.77 -0.31 -14.81
CA PRO A 223 2.56 0.51 -14.81
C PRO A 223 1.27 -0.31 -14.71
N GLY A 224 0.27 0.21 -14.00
CA GLY A 224 -1.00 -0.46 -13.74
C GLY A 224 -0.99 -1.48 -12.60
N ILE A 225 0.17 -1.82 -12.00
CA ILE A 225 0.21 -2.69 -10.81
C ILE A 225 -0.56 -2.04 -9.68
N THR A 226 -1.48 -2.79 -9.07
CA THR A 226 -2.32 -2.32 -7.95
C THR A 226 -1.95 -3.02 -6.65
N MET A 227 -1.94 -2.24 -5.56
CA MET A 227 -1.87 -2.70 -4.19
C MET A 227 -3.23 -3.31 -3.85
N LYS A 228 -3.24 -4.62 -3.63
CA LYS A 228 -4.45 -5.35 -3.25
C LYS A 228 -4.91 -4.96 -1.85
N ASN A 229 -6.21 -5.03 -1.61
CA ASN A 229 -6.86 -4.74 -0.32
C ASN A 229 -6.21 -5.44 0.88
N GLY A 230 -5.61 -6.63 0.71
CA GLY A 230 -4.88 -7.31 1.79
C GLY A 230 -3.70 -6.51 2.35
N TYR A 231 -3.05 -5.69 1.53
CA TYR A 231 -1.97 -4.79 1.96
C TYR A 231 -2.50 -3.48 2.56
N LEU A 232 -3.78 -3.20 2.36
CA LEU A 232 -4.43 -1.95 2.71
C LEU A 232 -5.33 -2.07 3.95
N LYS A 233 -5.50 -3.28 4.53
CA LYS A 233 -6.37 -3.51 5.69
C LYS A 233 -5.56 -3.87 6.93
N ALA A 234 -5.81 -3.16 8.03
CA ALA A 234 -5.24 -3.42 9.34
C ALA A 234 -5.76 -4.76 9.94
N PRO A 235 -5.08 -5.37 10.93
CA PRO A 235 -3.82 -4.93 11.55
C PRO A 235 -2.59 -5.25 10.71
N TRP A 236 -1.61 -4.34 10.73
CA TRP A 236 -0.34 -4.52 10.03
C TRP A 236 0.78 -4.99 10.94
N SER A 237 1.56 -5.95 10.45
CA SER A 237 2.90 -6.18 10.97
C SER A 237 3.86 -5.14 10.41
N GLU A 238 5.04 -4.95 11.03
CA GLU A 238 6.08 -4.06 10.50
C GLU A 238 6.49 -4.45 9.07
N ASP A 239 6.50 -5.76 8.75
CA ASP A 239 6.79 -6.26 7.41
C ASP A 239 5.72 -5.83 6.39
N ASP A 240 4.44 -5.77 6.80
CA ASP A 240 3.35 -5.26 5.96
C ASP A 240 3.50 -3.74 5.73
N GLU A 241 3.85 -2.97 6.76
CA GLU A 241 4.12 -1.52 6.64
C GLU A 241 5.25 -1.26 5.64
N ARG A 242 6.36 -2.01 5.77
CA ARG A 242 7.53 -1.91 4.88
C ARG A 242 7.18 -2.30 3.45
N LEU A 243 6.38 -3.35 3.25
CA LEU A 243 5.98 -3.80 1.92
C LEU A 243 5.04 -2.79 1.25
N ALA A 244 4.08 -2.25 2.00
CA ALA A 244 3.19 -1.20 1.51
C ALA A 244 3.97 0.05 1.09
N PHE A 245 4.92 0.48 1.92
CA PHE A 245 5.82 1.59 1.59
C PHE A 245 6.64 1.32 0.33
N TRP A 246 7.22 0.12 0.20
CA TRP A 246 7.95 -0.29 -1.00
C TRP A 246 7.06 -0.21 -2.23
N LEU A 247 5.86 -0.82 -2.20
CA LEU A 247 4.93 -0.83 -3.33
C LEU A 247 4.54 0.58 -3.77
N PHE A 248 4.18 1.44 -2.81
CA PHE A 248 3.79 2.82 -3.08
C PHE A 248 4.94 3.61 -3.73
N THR A 249 6.14 3.57 -3.15
CA THR A 249 7.31 4.29 -3.68
C THR A 249 7.82 3.71 -5.00
N SER A 250 7.50 2.44 -5.27
CA SER A 250 7.83 1.73 -6.51
C SER A 250 6.91 2.04 -7.68
N GLY A 251 5.86 2.83 -7.46
CA GLY A 251 4.89 3.22 -8.49
C GLY A 251 3.64 2.34 -8.58
N ALA A 252 3.38 1.48 -7.57
CA ALA A 252 2.12 0.75 -7.51
C ALA A 252 0.96 1.71 -7.18
N HIS A 253 -0.20 1.47 -7.79
CA HIS A 253 -1.43 2.18 -7.46
C HIS A 253 -2.08 1.57 -6.25
N VAL A 254 -2.65 2.38 -5.37
CA VAL A 254 -3.72 1.89 -4.51
C VAL A 254 -4.93 1.71 -5.41
N TYR A 255 -5.53 0.51 -5.40
CA TYR A 255 -6.67 0.19 -6.24
C TYR A 255 -7.78 1.23 -6.02
N HIS A 256 -8.19 1.87 -7.11
CA HIS A 256 -9.44 2.61 -7.22
C HIS A 256 -10.24 1.92 -8.30
N ASP A 257 -11.30 1.22 -7.92
CA ASP A 257 -12.33 0.92 -8.92
C ASP A 257 -12.90 2.29 -9.32
N ARG A 258 -12.76 2.69 -10.58
CA ARG A 258 -13.34 3.98 -11.03
C ARG A 258 -14.87 3.97 -10.95
N ASP A 259 -15.47 2.79 -10.79
CA ASP A 259 -16.90 2.58 -10.59
C ASP A 259 -17.30 2.53 -9.11
N ASP A 260 -16.34 2.61 -8.17
CA ASP A 260 -16.61 2.68 -6.74
C ASP A 260 -17.09 4.09 -6.38
N ASP A 261 -18.17 4.18 -5.60
CA ASP A 261 -18.74 5.43 -5.08
C ASP A 261 -17.88 6.00 -3.93
N GLY A 262 -16.57 5.79 -4.01
CA GLY A 262 -15.58 6.13 -2.99
C GLY A 262 -15.65 5.26 -1.75
N ARG A 263 -16.54 4.26 -1.66
CA ARG A 263 -16.78 3.50 -0.42
C ARG A 263 -15.63 2.60 -0.04
N ASP A 264 -14.96 1.93 -0.98
CA ASP A 264 -13.80 1.10 -0.64
C ASP A 264 -12.65 1.97 -0.16
N SER A 265 -12.40 3.11 -0.83
CA SER A 265 -11.36 4.05 -0.39
C SER A 265 -11.64 4.65 0.99
N LEU A 266 -12.90 4.93 1.30
CA LEU A 266 -13.37 5.36 2.61
C LEU A 266 -13.29 4.22 3.65
N GLU A 267 -13.70 2.99 3.33
CA GLU A 267 -13.60 1.83 4.23
C GLU A 267 -12.13 1.56 4.57
N ILE A 268 -11.24 1.68 3.59
CA ILE A 268 -9.81 1.57 3.81
C ILE A 268 -9.38 2.70 4.76
N ALA A 269 -9.70 3.96 4.48
CA ALA A 269 -9.30 5.09 5.34
C ALA A 269 -9.84 4.95 6.78
N LEU A 270 -11.12 4.59 6.93
CA LEU A 270 -11.76 4.33 8.22
C LEU A 270 -11.12 3.15 8.95
N GLY A 271 -10.86 2.05 8.25
CA GLY A 271 -10.21 0.87 8.81
C GLY A 271 -8.82 1.19 9.35
N GLN A 272 -8.11 2.11 8.69
CA GLN A 272 -6.77 2.54 9.10
C GLN A 272 -6.77 3.46 10.30
N ILE A 273 -7.68 4.42 10.31
CA ILE A 273 -7.80 5.38 11.41
C ILE A 273 -8.50 4.73 12.63
N SER A 274 -9.23 3.63 12.40
CA SER A 274 -9.88 2.83 13.45
C SER A 274 -8.96 1.94 14.27
N GLY A 275 -7.75 1.67 13.80
CA GLY A 275 -6.79 0.86 14.52
C GLY A 275 -6.23 1.56 15.76
N PRO A 276 -5.71 0.79 16.75
CA PRO A 276 -4.99 1.34 17.90
C PRO A 276 -3.68 2.04 17.51
N LYS A 277 -3.21 1.85 16.28
CA LYS A 277 -2.05 2.50 15.69
C LYS A 277 -2.39 2.86 14.26
N VAL A 278 -2.43 4.15 13.96
CA VAL A 278 -2.53 4.62 12.57
C VAL A 278 -1.19 4.45 11.92
N ASN A 279 -1.16 3.92 10.70
CA ASN A 279 0.10 3.83 9.96
C ASN A 279 0.26 5.04 9.05
N GLU A 280 1.38 5.69 9.30
CA GLU A 280 1.83 6.95 8.72
C GLU A 280 1.87 6.92 7.19
N PHE A 281 2.37 5.83 6.63
CA PHE A 281 2.58 5.68 5.19
C PHE A 281 1.27 5.60 4.42
N PHE A 282 0.24 5.02 5.02
CA PHE A 282 -1.05 4.95 4.36
C PHE A 282 -1.70 6.32 4.32
N VAL A 283 -1.67 7.11 5.40
CA VAL A 283 -2.26 8.46 5.38
C VAL A 283 -1.61 9.32 4.28
N TYR A 284 -0.29 9.21 4.11
CA TYR A 284 0.43 9.93 3.07
C TYR A 284 0.15 9.42 1.65
N GLY A 285 0.28 8.10 1.43
CA GLY A 285 0.06 7.53 0.10
C GLY A 285 -1.41 7.58 -0.31
N SER A 286 -2.31 7.52 0.66
CA SER A 286 -3.75 7.63 0.44
C SER A 286 -4.21 9.06 0.24
N SER A 287 -3.52 10.09 0.76
CA SER A 287 -3.92 11.47 0.48
C SER A 287 -4.00 11.77 -1.02
N ASP A 288 -3.00 11.36 -1.82
CA ASP A 288 -3.00 11.49 -3.28
C ASP A 288 -3.86 10.45 -4.01
N LEU A 289 -4.30 9.41 -3.27
CA LEU A 289 -5.03 8.26 -3.80
C LEU A 289 -6.42 8.13 -3.19
N ILE A 290 -6.93 9.14 -2.52
CA ILE A 290 -8.28 9.17 -1.99
C ILE A 290 -8.93 10.34 -2.69
N ASP A 291 -9.82 10.02 -3.60
CA ASP A 291 -10.72 11.02 -4.13
C ASP A 291 -11.84 11.25 -3.12
N VAL A 292 -11.54 12.07 -2.10
CA VAL A 292 -12.50 12.45 -1.05
C VAL A 292 -13.77 13.07 -1.64
N THR A 293 -13.75 13.55 -2.89
CA THR A 293 -14.92 14.13 -3.57
C THR A 293 -15.98 13.08 -3.92
N THR A 294 -15.60 11.80 -3.96
CA THR A 294 -16.51 10.68 -4.20
C THR A 294 -17.14 10.13 -2.92
N TRP A 295 -16.56 10.44 -1.75
CA TRP A 295 -16.98 9.85 -0.48
C TRP A 295 -18.38 10.28 -0.04
N PRO A 296 -19.13 9.38 0.63
CA PRO A 296 -20.30 9.77 1.41
C PRO A 296 -19.96 10.86 2.44
N LEU A 297 -20.71 11.98 2.40
CA LEU A 297 -20.41 13.19 3.17
C LEU A 297 -20.33 12.95 4.68
N LYS A 298 -21.28 12.19 5.22
CA LYS A 298 -21.37 11.94 6.66
C LYS A 298 -20.14 11.21 7.17
N GLU A 299 -19.70 10.22 6.42
CA GLU A 299 -18.54 9.39 6.75
C GLU A 299 -17.23 10.14 6.53
N ALA A 300 -17.13 10.94 5.45
CA ALA A 300 -16.00 11.83 5.24
C ALA A 300 -15.85 12.83 6.40
N TYR A 301 -16.95 13.41 6.86
CA TYR A 301 -16.96 14.34 7.98
C TYR A 301 -16.62 13.66 9.32
N ALA A 302 -17.14 12.45 9.56
CA ALA A 302 -16.76 11.66 10.73
C ALA A 302 -15.26 11.34 10.72
N LEU A 303 -14.68 11.07 9.55
CA LEU A 303 -13.25 10.87 9.40
C LEU A 303 -12.47 12.16 9.67
N TYR A 304 -12.93 13.30 9.14
CA TYR A 304 -12.32 14.60 9.40
C TYR A 304 -12.23 14.92 10.88
N LEU A 305 -13.34 14.80 11.62
CA LEU A 305 -13.35 15.03 13.07
C LEU A 305 -12.37 14.12 13.80
N ARG A 306 -12.34 12.85 13.40
CA ARG A 306 -11.39 11.90 13.97
C ARG A 306 -9.94 12.27 13.67
N CYS A 307 -9.66 12.72 12.46
CA CYS A 307 -8.33 13.21 12.11
C CYS A 307 -7.96 14.43 12.96
N LYS A 308 -8.90 15.37 13.15
CA LYS A 308 -8.72 16.54 14.01
C LYS A 308 -8.35 16.12 15.45
N ASP A 309 -9.15 15.26 16.08
CA ASP A 309 -8.90 14.78 17.44
C ASP A 309 -7.52 14.12 17.56
N MET A 310 -7.11 13.34 16.54
CA MET A 310 -5.83 12.66 16.53
C MET A 310 -4.64 13.61 16.33
N VAL A 311 -4.77 14.65 15.51
CA VAL A 311 -3.75 15.70 15.36
C VAL A 311 -3.55 16.45 16.68
N GLU A 312 -4.62 16.68 17.43
CA GLU A 312 -4.53 17.35 18.74
C GLU A 312 -3.79 16.50 19.77
N VAL A 313 -3.97 15.17 19.73
CA VAL A 313 -3.29 14.23 20.63
C VAL A 313 -1.82 13.99 20.24
N ASP A 314 -1.53 13.90 18.93
CA ASP A 314 -0.19 13.69 18.39
C ASP A 314 0.12 14.70 17.27
N PRO A 315 0.51 15.94 17.63
CA PRO A 315 0.74 17.00 16.67
C PRO A 315 1.92 16.72 15.73
N GLY A 316 2.79 15.74 16.04
CA GLY A 316 3.93 15.40 15.19
C GLY A 316 3.55 14.73 13.87
N PHE A 317 2.28 14.31 13.72
CA PHE A 317 1.86 13.49 12.59
C PHE A 317 1.36 14.33 11.39
N GLN A 318 2.30 14.90 10.65
CA GLN A 318 2.02 15.79 9.51
C GLN A 318 1.09 15.16 8.46
N ALA A 319 1.15 13.84 8.21
CA ALA A 319 0.25 13.16 7.26
C ALA A 319 -1.22 13.37 7.60
N LEU A 320 -1.50 13.30 8.89
CA LEU A 320 -2.86 13.31 9.40
C LEU A 320 -3.40 14.74 9.41
N ARG A 321 -2.52 15.74 9.55
CA ARG A 321 -2.81 17.15 9.22
C ARG A 321 -3.10 17.30 7.72
N ASP A 322 -2.23 16.81 6.85
CA ASP A 322 -2.42 16.94 5.39
C ASP A 322 -3.73 16.27 4.93
N LEU A 323 -4.07 15.10 5.48
CA LEU A 323 -5.34 14.42 5.21
C LEU A 323 -6.53 15.20 5.78
N ARG A 324 -6.43 15.68 7.02
CA ARG A 324 -7.46 16.55 7.65
C ARG A 324 -7.71 17.78 6.78
N ASP A 325 -6.66 18.47 6.37
CA ASP A 325 -6.73 19.72 5.61
C ASP A 325 -7.26 19.47 4.21
N ARG A 326 -6.91 18.34 3.56
CA ARG A 326 -7.53 17.97 2.27
C ARG A 326 -9.02 17.68 2.41
N ILE A 327 -9.42 16.90 3.42
CA ILE A 327 -10.85 16.64 3.67
C ILE A 327 -11.57 17.97 4.01
N GLY A 328 -10.97 18.80 4.85
CA GLY A 328 -11.46 20.14 5.19
C GLY A 328 -11.64 21.03 3.97
N ASN A 329 -10.60 21.13 3.13
CA ASN A 329 -10.62 21.88 1.87
C ASN A 329 -11.72 21.41 0.92
N THR A 330 -12.06 20.12 0.90
CA THR A 330 -13.20 19.63 0.11
C THR A 330 -14.56 20.04 0.66
N PHE A 331 -14.66 20.35 1.96
CA PHE A 331 -15.84 21.00 2.53
C PHE A 331 -15.82 22.53 2.35
N GLU A 332 -14.64 23.13 2.28
CA GLU A 332 -14.46 24.59 2.24
C GLU A 332 -14.54 25.21 0.85
N ALA A 333 -14.23 24.46 -0.21
CA ALA A 333 -14.10 24.99 -1.56
C ALA A 333 -15.38 25.64 -2.13
N ASP A 334 -16.53 25.56 -1.44
CA ASP A 334 -17.85 25.96 -1.94
C ASP A 334 -18.10 25.44 -3.38
N ASP A 335 -17.41 24.36 -3.78
CA ASP A 335 -17.48 23.84 -5.13
C ASP A 335 -18.88 23.27 -5.31
N PRO A 336 -19.73 23.90 -6.13
CA PRO A 336 -21.09 23.44 -6.35
C PRO A 336 -21.08 22.02 -6.90
N MET A 337 -20.02 21.57 -7.58
CA MET A 337 -19.88 20.19 -8.06
C MET A 337 -19.56 19.20 -6.95
N ALA A 338 -18.66 19.52 -6.01
CA ALA A 338 -18.38 18.66 -4.86
C ALA A 338 -19.64 18.52 -3.97
N LEU A 339 -20.33 19.62 -3.69
CA LEU A 339 -21.61 19.61 -2.98
C LEU A 339 -22.72 18.86 -3.76
N ARG A 340 -22.76 18.96 -5.09
CA ARG A 340 -23.70 18.20 -5.95
C ARG A 340 -23.38 16.70 -5.97
N SER A 341 -22.11 16.30 -5.95
CA SER A 341 -21.68 14.89 -5.86
C SER A 341 -21.99 14.31 -4.47
N LEU A 342 -21.72 15.08 -3.42
CA LEU A 342 -22.07 14.73 -2.03
C LEU A 342 -23.59 14.61 -1.84
N ARG A 343 -24.39 15.49 -2.44
CA ARG A 343 -25.86 15.40 -2.47
C ARG A 343 -26.37 14.21 -3.30
N ARG A 344 -25.73 13.87 -4.43
CA ARG A 344 -26.08 12.69 -5.26
C ARG A 344 -25.90 11.37 -4.52
N ASN A 345 -24.90 11.25 -3.65
CA ASN A 345 -24.58 10.01 -2.93
C ASN A 345 -25.31 9.89 -1.58
N ALA A 346 -25.85 10.97 -1.03
CA ALA A 346 -26.49 10.99 0.30
C ALA A 346 -27.88 10.32 0.37
N GLY A 347 -28.46 9.82 -0.74
CA GLY A 347 -29.75 9.11 -0.68
C GLY A 347 -30.20 8.34 -1.91
N ARG A 348 -29.29 7.89 -2.79
CA ARG A 348 -29.63 6.83 -3.74
C ARG A 348 -29.76 5.49 -3.00
N ASP A 349 -30.94 4.87 -3.08
CA ASP A 349 -31.07 3.44 -2.79
C ASP A 349 -30.24 2.66 -3.83
N PRO A 350 -29.19 1.93 -3.43
CA PRO A 350 -28.31 1.24 -4.37
C PRO A 350 -29.02 0.16 -5.20
N ASN A 351 -30.27 -0.20 -4.88
CA ASN A 351 -31.05 -1.18 -5.64
C ASN A 351 -32.04 -0.56 -6.63
N ASN A 352 -32.14 0.77 -6.72
CA ASN A 352 -33.11 1.44 -7.58
C ASN A 352 -32.41 2.06 -8.80
N SER A 353 -32.11 1.24 -9.80
CA SER A 353 -31.40 1.63 -11.02
C SER A 353 -32.24 2.38 -12.07
N ASP A 354 -33.55 2.52 -11.84
CA ASP A 354 -34.50 2.87 -12.90
C ASP A 354 -34.82 4.37 -13.01
N LEU A 355 -34.09 5.23 -12.28
CA LEU A 355 -34.18 6.68 -12.46
C LEU A 355 -33.18 7.12 -13.53
N GLU A 356 -33.60 7.04 -14.80
CA GLU A 356 -32.92 7.71 -15.91
C GLU A 356 -32.82 9.21 -15.63
N TYR A 357 -31.61 9.74 -15.78
CA TYR A 357 -31.29 11.14 -15.56
C TYR A 357 -31.94 12.02 -16.63
N ASP A 358 -32.81 12.94 -16.21
CA ASP A 358 -33.32 14.03 -17.06
C ASP A 358 -32.50 15.31 -16.80
N PRO A 359 -31.58 15.70 -17.69
CA PRO A 359 -30.76 16.91 -17.53
C PRO A 359 -31.55 18.22 -17.58
N GLU A 360 -32.83 18.20 -17.97
CA GLU A 360 -33.66 19.40 -18.06
C GLU A 360 -34.56 19.60 -16.83
N ASN A 361 -34.60 18.64 -15.90
CA ASN A 361 -35.41 18.73 -14.69
C ASN A 361 -34.60 19.18 -13.47
N ASP A 362 -34.29 20.48 -13.39
CA ASP A 362 -33.64 21.11 -12.23
C ASP A 362 -34.53 21.15 -10.96
N SER A 363 -35.79 20.69 -11.03
CA SER A 363 -36.72 20.75 -9.89
C SER A 363 -36.41 19.77 -8.75
N ASP A 364 -35.60 18.75 -9.00
CA ASP A 364 -35.14 17.80 -7.96
C ASP A 364 -33.98 18.38 -7.11
N VAL A 365 -33.41 19.52 -7.50
CA VAL A 365 -32.28 20.17 -6.80
C VAL A 365 -32.75 20.98 -5.58
N ASP A 366 -34.01 21.43 -5.58
CA ASP A 366 -34.63 22.24 -4.52
C ASP A 366 -35.56 21.43 -3.59
N ALA A 367 -35.61 20.10 -3.74
CA ALA A 367 -36.37 19.25 -2.84
C ALA A 367 -35.68 19.18 -1.46
N ASP A 368 -36.39 19.60 -0.40
CA ASP A 368 -35.94 19.51 0.99
C ASP A 368 -35.50 18.06 1.29
N PHE A 369 -34.19 17.86 1.45
CA PHE A 369 -33.62 16.53 1.66
C PHE A 369 -33.60 16.22 3.16
N GLU A 370 -34.06 15.04 3.60
CA GLU A 370 -33.98 14.62 5.02
C GLU A 370 -32.53 14.49 5.56
N GLY A 371 -31.51 14.75 4.72
CA GLY A 371 -30.10 14.90 5.10
C GLY A 371 -29.61 16.35 5.25
N ASP A 372 -30.42 17.36 4.92
CA ASP A 372 -30.02 18.78 5.00
C ASP A 372 -29.78 19.21 6.45
N GLU A 373 -30.37 18.58 7.47
CA GLU A 373 -30.06 18.90 8.88
C GLU A 373 -28.61 18.54 9.26
N ASN A 374 -28.09 17.40 8.77
CA ASN A 374 -26.68 17.03 8.98
C ASN A 374 -25.75 17.94 8.17
N LEU A 375 -26.16 18.30 6.95
CA LEU A 375 -25.42 19.23 6.10
C LEU A 375 -25.37 20.63 6.70
N GLU A 376 -26.48 21.09 7.28
CA GLU A 376 -26.59 22.36 7.98
C GLU A 376 -25.82 22.34 9.30
N HIS A 377 -25.78 21.21 10.01
CA HIS A 377 -24.92 21.01 11.17
C HIS A 377 -23.43 21.07 10.78
N ILE A 378 -23.03 20.39 9.71
CA ILE A 378 -21.66 20.46 9.17
C ILE A 378 -21.32 21.90 8.76
N ARG A 379 -22.21 22.58 8.05
CA ARG A 379 -22.04 24.00 7.67
C ARG A 379 -21.91 24.92 8.88
N LYS A 380 -22.74 24.72 9.91
CA LYS A 380 -22.68 25.49 11.16
C LYS A 380 -21.37 25.25 11.89
N GLU A 381 -20.92 24.01 11.97
CA GLU A 381 -19.64 23.67 12.61
C GLU A 381 -18.45 24.24 11.82
N VAL A 382 -18.41 24.11 10.49
CA VAL A 382 -17.36 24.72 9.66
C VAL A 382 -17.36 26.25 9.80
N ARG A 383 -18.53 26.90 9.82
CA ARG A 383 -18.63 28.35 10.08
C ARG A 383 -18.17 28.73 11.48
N TYR A 384 -18.48 27.91 12.49
CA TYR A 384 -18.06 28.13 13.86
C TYR A 384 -16.54 28.03 14.02
N GLN A 385 -15.92 27.02 13.40
CA GLN A 385 -14.47 26.86 13.36
C GLN A 385 -13.80 28.06 12.65
N ARG A 386 -14.38 28.60 11.57
CA ARG A 386 -13.89 29.84 10.94
C ARG A 386 -13.90 31.04 11.89
N MET A 387 -14.98 31.22 12.66
CA MET A 387 -15.02 32.31 13.65
C MET A 387 -13.96 32.13 14.73
N LEU A 388 -13.72 30.91 15.20
CA LEU A 388 -12.69 30.64 16.19
C LEU A 388 -11.28 30.94 15.65
N ASN A 389 -10.97 30.52 14.43
CA ASN A 389 -9.66 30.78 13.82
C ASN A 389 -9.46 32.28 13.53
N ALA A 390 -10.48 32.99 13.05
CA ALA A 390 -10.38 34.43 12.80
C ALA A 390 -10.13 35.24 14.08
N VAL A 391 -10.72 34.84 15.21
CA VAL A 391 -10.46 35.48 16.51
C VAL A 391 -9.02 35.23 16.98
N LEU A 392 -8.46 34.04 16.73
CA LEU A 392 -7.08 33.73 17.07
C LEU A 392 -6.07 34.48 16.19
N GLU A 393 -6.38 34.67 14.90
CA GLU A 393 -5.55 35.48 13.99
C GLU A 393 -5.56 36.97 14.39
N GLU A 394 -6.71 37.52 14.80
CA GLU A 394 -6.79 38.90 15.33
C GLU A 394 -6.00 39.08 16.64
N GLU A 395 -5.94 38.05 17.50
CA GLU A 395 -5.16 38.10 18.75
C GLU A 395 -3.63 38.00 18.51
N GLU A 396 -3.17 37.32 17.44
CA GLU A 396 -1.74 37.25 17.09
C GLU A 396 -1.23 38.56 16.45
N ASP A 397 -2.05 39.24 15.63
CA ASP A 397 -1.69 40.52 15.00
C ASP A 397 -1.58 41.68 16.04
N ASP A 398 -2.37 41.63 17.12
CA ASP A 398 -2.33 42.64 18.19
C ASP A 398 -1.09 42.46 19.11
N GLU A 399 -0.49 41.27 19.20
CA GLU A 399 0.72 41.02 20.00
C GLU A 399 2.03 41.44 19.28
N GLU A 400 2.07 41.50 17.94
CA GLU A 400 3.25 41.95 17.19
C GLU A 400 3.42 43.49 17.14
N GLU A 401 2.36 44.29 17.37
CA GLU A 401 2.43 45.76 17.33
C GLU A 401 2.95 46.41 18.65
N GLU A 402 2.98 45.69 19.78
CA GLU A 402 3.41 46.29 21.07
C GLU A 402 4.94 46.27 21.32
N ASP A 403 5.74 45.56 20.52
CA ASP A 403 7.19 45.38 20.76
C ASP A 403 8.13 46.30 19.94
N GLU A 404 7.63 47.15 19.04
CA GLU A 404 8.48 48.01 18.18
C GLU A 404 8.78 49.44 18.71
N GLU A 405 8.27 49.85 19.88
CA GLU A 405 8.37 51.26 20.32
C GLU A 405 9.52 51.64 21.29
N ASP A 406 10.45 50.75 21.68
CA ASP A 406 11.40 51.06 22.79
C ASP A 406 12.93 50.96 22.51
N GLU A 407 13.40 51.08 21.26
CA GLU A 407 14.86 51.12 20.96
C GLU A 407 15.39 52.49 20.46
N GLY A 408 14.65 53.57 20.69
CA GLY A 408 14.89 54.86 20.04
C GLY A 408 15.51 56.00 20.86
N LEU A 409 16.14 55.79 22.01
CA LEU A 409 16.56 56.92 22.88
C LEU A 409 17.81 56.70 23.75
N GLU A 410 18.92 56.21 23.18
CA GLU A 410 20.23 56.36 23.83
C GLU A 410 21.31 56.91 22.88
N GLY A 411 21.82 58.10 23.24
CA GLY A 411 23.25 58.37 23.07
C GLY A 411 23.66 59.38 22.01
N TYR A 412 23.34 60.67 22.20
CA TYR A 412 24.21 61.76 21.75
C TYR A 412 24.36 62.79 22.87
N MET A 413 25.22 62.49 23.85
CA MET A 413 25.91 63.53 24.64
C MET A 413 27.26 63.75 23.93
N GLU A 414 27.42 64.91 23.31
CA GLU A 414 28.19 66.04 23.86
C GLU A 414 29.64 65.65 24.12
N ASP A 415 30.52 66.07 23.22
CA ASP A 415 31.82 66.63 23.53
C ASP A 415 32.29 67.37 22.27
N ASP A 416 32.39 68.70 22.35
CA ASP A 416 33.48 69.44 21.71
C ASP A 416 33.55 70.85 22.34
N GLU A 417 34.58 70.98 23.15
CA GLU A 417 35.07 72.17 23.84
C GLU A 417 35.72 73.16 22.86
N ASP A 418 35.47 74.45 23.04
CA ASP A 418 36.35 75.55 22.59
C ASP A 418 36.16 76.77 23.53
N GLU A 419 37.05 76.92 24.53
CA GLU A 419 37.81 78.14 24.91
C GLU A 419 38.62 78.00 26.23
#